data_AF-A0A970QXQ2-F1
#
_entry.id   AF-A0A970QXQ2-F1
#
_cell.length_a   1.000
_cell.length_b   1.000
_cell.length_c   1.000
_cell.angle_alpha   90.00
_cell.angle_beta   90.00
_cell.angle_gamma   90.00
#
_symmetry.space_group_name_H-M   'P 1'
#
loop_
_entity.id
_entity.type
_entity.pdbx_description
1 polymer ?
#
loop_
_entity_poly.entity_id
_entity_poly.type
_entity_poly.pdbx_seq_one_letter_code
_entity_poly.pdbx_strand_id
1 'polypeptide(L)'
;MTFEYDENGKPTQTEFLYANEHVPIMIFLLYATFNTITDPGMQYIEGQYAYPGGEKGLYALEFWAGVPYDGAYEWPRTLGTDDFDTSDRDAYNNLAADILTYISENYPQFVDNSKPLSEWDAYVQALKDMGINDVIALYQKYYDAYLESQV
;
A
#
# COMPACT_ATOMS: atom_id res chain seq x y z
N MET A 1 15.94 -2.83 20.24
CA MET A 1 15.73 -4.17 19.63
C MET A 1 16.63 -5.19 20.30
N THR A 2 16.11 -6.36 20.64
CA THR A 2 16.84 -7.47 21.27
C THR A 2 17.14 -8.52 20.20
N PHE A 3 18.29 -8.37 19.54
CA PHE A 3 18.87 -9.36 18.64
C PHE A 3 20.00 -10.08 19.38
N GLU A 4 20.25 -11.32 18.99
CA GLU A 4 21.37 -12.12 19.47
C GLU A 4 22.45 -12.19 18.41
N TYR A 5 23.64 -12.64 18.77
CA TYR A 5 24.71 -12.91 17.81
C TYR A 5 24.89 -14.42 17.70
N ASP A 6 24.93 -14.93 16.47
CA ASP A 6 25.22 -16.34 16.20
C ASP A 6 26.71 -16.66 16.46
N GLU A 7 27.09 -17.93 16.33
CA GLU A 7 28.47 -18.41 16.52
C GLU A 7 29.50 -17.74 15.58
N ASN A 8 29.04 -17.08 14.52
CA ASN A 8 29.85 -16.35 13.55
C ASN A 8 29.83 -14.82 13.78
N GLY A 9 29.22 -14.35 14.87
CA GLY A 9 29.10 -12.94 15.20
C GLY A 9 28.12 -12.18 14.30
N LYS A 10 27.23 -12.87 13.58
CA LYS A 10 26.17 -12.22 12.81
C LYS A 10 24.96 -11.97 13.70
N PRO A 11 24.33 -10.78 13.60
CA PRO A 11 23.07 -10.54 14.29
C PRO A 11 22.04 -11.57 13.79
N THR A 12 21.25 -12.10 14.70
CA THR A 12 20.09 -12.97 14.45
C THR A 12 18.94 -12.49 15.34
N GLN A 13 17.71 -12.55 14.84
CA GLN A 13 16.55 -12.29 15.68
C GLN A 13 16.45 -13.33 16.80
N THR A 14 15.79 -12.95 17.90
CA THR A 14 15.51 -13.87 19.00
C THR A 14 14.50 -14.92 18.54
N GLU A 15 14.71 -16.20 18.91
CA GLU A 15 13.87 -17.34 18.52
C GLU A 15 12.38 -17.14 18.89
N PHE A 16 12.12 -16.40 19.97
CA PHE A 16 10.78 -15.96 20.37
C PHE A 16 9.98 -15.28 19.25
N LEU A 17 10.64 -14.53 18.35
CA LEU A 17 9.96 -13.77 17.32
C LEU A 17 9.56 -14.63 16.11
N TYR A 18 10.41 -15.56 15.67
CA TYR A 18 10.18 -16.32 14.43
C TYR A 18 9.79 -17.79 14.62
N ALA A 19 9.93 -18.35 15.83
CA ALA A 19 9.60 -19.74 16.15
C ALA A 19 8.53 -19.89 17.25
N ASN A 20 7.63 -18.90 17.37
CA ASN A 20 6.54 -18.90 18.33
C ASN A 20 5.18 -18.88 17.62
N GLU A 21 4.44 -19.99 17.68
CA GLU A 21 3.11 -20.14 17.08
C GLU A 21 2.03 -19.24 17.73
N HIS A 22 2.30 -18.71 18.92
CA HIS A 22 1.39 -17.83 19.64
C HIS A 22 1.67 -16.34 19.41
N VAL A 23 2.73 -15.99 18.69
CA VAL A 23 3.00 -14.61 18.28
C VAL A 23 2.27 -14.37 16.97
N PRO A 24 1.22 -13.52 16.94
CA PRO A 24 0.53 -13.21 15.69
C PRO A 24 1.49 -12.56 14.70
N ILE A 25 1.29 -12.82 13.40
CA ILE A 25 2.08 -12.21 12.32
C ILE A 25 2.18 -10.68 12.47
N MET A 26 1.13 -10.02 12.95
CA MET A 26 1.13 -8.57 13.21
C MET A 26 2.12 -8.14 14.31
N ILE A 27 2.31 -8.94 15.34
CA ILE A 27 3.30 -8.66 16.41
C ILE A 27 4.70 -8.93 15.89
N PHE A 28 4.93 -10.01 15.14
CA PHE A 28 6.20 -10.23 14.45
C PHE A 28 6.54 -9.05 13.54
N LEU A 29 5.59 -8.62 12.71
CA LEU A 29 5.77 -7.50 11.79
C LEU A 29 6.10 -6.21 12.55
N LEU A 30 5.39 -5.88 13.63
CA LEU A 30 5.63 -4.68 14.44
C LEU A 30 7.03 -4.67 15.09
N TYR A 31 7.47 -5.79 15.67
CA TYR A 31 8.74 -5.86 16.40
C TYR A 31 9.96 -6.10 15.50
N ALA A 32 9.79 -6.78 14.36
CA ALA A 32 10.90 -7.18 13.49
C ALA A 32 10.98 -6.41 12.15
N THR A 33 9.88 -5.80 11.65
CA THR A 33 9.85 -5.23 10.27
C THR A 33 9.25 -3.82 10.14
N PHE A 34 8.31 -3.41 11.00
CA PHE A 34 7.55 -2.14 10.94
C PHE A 34 7.93 -1.17 12.06
N ASN A 35 9.20 -1.13 12.44
CA ASN A 35 9.67 -0.31 13.56
C ASN A 35 9.71 1.21 13.25
N THR A 36 9.37 1.66 12.04
CA THR A 36 9.33 3.09 11.69
C THR A 36 8.32 3.91 12.48
N ILE A 37 7.32 3.27 13.10
CA ILE A 37 6.30 3.93 13.93
C ILE A 37 6.70 3.96 15.41
N THR A 38 7.51 3.00 15.89
CA THR A 38 7.78 2.79 17.32
C THR A 38 9.17 3.20 17.79
N ASP A 39 10.12 3.40 16.89
CA ASP A 39 11.50 3.81 17.21
C ASP A 39 11.88 5.07 16.43
N PRO A 40 11.71 6.28 16.99
CA PRO A 40 12.03 7.55 16.33
C PRO A 40 13.55 7.81 16.22
N GLY A 41 14.37 6.76 16.04
CA GLY A 41 15.83 6.82 15.99
C GLY A 41 16.45 6.23 14.71
N MET A 42 17.79 6.19 14.66
CA MET A 42 18.54 5.50 13.61
C MET A 42 18.24 4.00 13.64
N GLN A 43 17.75 3.46 12.53
CA GLN A 43 17.37 2.05 12.44
C GLN A 43 18.51 1.19 11.90
N TYR A 44 18.75 0.06 12.56
CA TYR A 44 19.63 -0.98 12.03
C TYR A 44 18.80 -1.99 11.22
N ILE A 45 18.57 -1.65 9.94
CA ILE A 45 17.70 -2.40 9.01
C ILE A 45 18.23 -3.82 8.78
N GLU A 46 19.54 -4.00 8.62
CA GLU A 46 20.13 -5.35 8.42
C GLU A 46 19.82 -6.30 9.57
N GLY A 47 19.90 -5.82 10.82
CA GLY A 47 19.57 -6.61 12.00
C GLY A 47 18.07 -6.90 12.14
N GLN A 48 17.20 -6.03 11.61
CA GLN A 48 15.75 -6.26 11.57
C GLN A 48 15.38 -7.48 10.72
N TYR A 49 16.02 -7.61 9.57
CA TYR A 49 15.79 -8.70 8.61
C TYR A 49 16.69 -9.93 8.86
N ALA A 50 17.39 -10.00 9.99
CA ALA A 50 18.29 -11.09 10.32
C ALA A 50 17.55 -12.35 10.85
N TYR A 51 16.67 -12.91 10.03
CA TYR A 51 15.96 -14.17 10.27
C TYR A 51 15.93 -14.98 8.97
N PRO A 52 15.74 -16.32 9.01
CA PRO A 52 15.67 -17.13 7.79
C PRO A 52 14.59 -16.62 6.82
N GLY A 53 14.98 -16.20 5.61
CA GLY A 53 14.05 -15.62 4.61
C GLY A 53 13.99 -14.10 4.60
N GLY A 54 14.60 -13.43 5.58
CA GLY A 54 14.60 -11.97 5.71
C GLY A 54 15.45 -11.26 4.64
N GLU A 55 16.37 -11.96 3.99
CA GLU A 55 17.17 -11.46 2.86
C GLU A 55 16.29 -10.95 1.70
N LYS A 56 15.08 -11.49 1.55
CA LYS A 56 14.11 -11.03 0.53
C LYS A 56 13.59 -9.62 0.83
N GLY A 57 13.42 -9.28 2.10
CA GLY A 57 13.03 -7.94 2.53
C GLY A 57 14.13 -6.93 2.25
N LEU A 58 15.38 -7.27 2.56
CA LEU A 58 16.55 -6.44 2.25
C LEU A 58 16.69 -6.22 0.74
N TYR A 59 16.58 -7.29 -0.06
CA TYR A 59 16.62 -7.20 -1.51
C TYR A 59 15.52 -6.29 -2.07
N ALA A 60 14.29 -6.39 -1.55
CA ALA A 60 13.20 -5.52 -1.97
C ALA A 60 13.51 -4.04 -1.66
N LEU A 61 14.03 -3.74 -0.47
CA LEU A 61 14.40 -2.38 -0.08
C LEU A 61 15.52 -1.81 -0.98
N GLU A 62 16.56 -2.59 -1.24
CA GLU A 62 17.65 -2.19 -2.15
C GLU A 62 17.15 -1.97 -3.58
N PHE A 63 16.30 -2.87 -4.08
CA PHE A 63 15.70 -2.75 -5.39
C PHE A 63 14.89 -1.46 -5.51
N TRP A 64 13.95 -1.22 -4.58
CA TRP A 64 13.12 -0.02 -4.57
C TRP A 64 13.92 1.27 -4.40
N ALA A 65 15.01 1.26 -3.64
CA ALA A 65 15.90 2.42 -3.50
C ALA A 65 16.66 2.76 -4.80
N GLY A 66 16.86 1.78 -5.69
CA GLY A 66 17.51 1.97 -6.98
C GLY A 66 16.56 2.34 -8.13
N VAL A 67 15.24 2.29 -7.93
CA VAL A 67 14.27 2.66 -8.96
C VAL A 67 14.29 4.18 -9.13
N PRO A 68 14.55 4.71 -10.35
CA PRO A 68 14.44 6.13 -10.61
C PRO A 68 12.98 6.55 -10.47
N TYR A 69 12.66 7.16 -9.33
CA TYR A 69 11.35 7.70 -9.03
C TYR A 69 11.29 9.16 -9.49
N ASP A 70 10.46 9.43 -10.49
CA ASP A 70 10.26 10.77 -11.06
C ASP A 70 9.04 11.50 -10.48
N GLY A 71 8.31 10.85 -9.56
CA GLY A 71 7.07 11.38 -9.00
C GLY A 71 5.93 11.49 -10.02
N ALA A 72 6.06 10.89 -11.20
CA ALA A 72 4.98 10.90 -12.18
C ALA A 72 3.75 10.16 -11.63
N TYR A 73 2.57 10.70 -11.92
CA TYR A 73 1.29 10.19 -11.44
C TYR A 73 1.10 10.23 -9.90
N GLU A 74 1.92 11.01 -9.17
CA GLU A 74 1.62 11.33 -7.78
C GLU A 74 0.35 12.18 -7.68
N TRP A 75 -0.67 11.62 -7.02
CA TRP A 75 -1.81 12.40 -6.59
C TRP A 75 -1.38 13.38 -5.49
N PRO A 76 -1.70 14.69 -5.59
CA PRO A 76 -1.30 15.65 -4.58
C PRO A 76 -1.80 15.24 -3.19
N ARG A 77 -0.89 15.05 -2.24
CA ARG A 77 -1.24 14.55 -0.89
C ARG A 77 -2.26 15.44 -0.16
N THR A 78 -2.30 16.73 -0.51
CA THR A 78 -3.23 17.71 0.08
C THR A 78 -4.61 17.71 -0.55
N LEU A 79 -4.83 16.97 -1.65
CA LEU A 79 -6.13 16.86 -2.32
C LEU A 79 -6.84 15.58 -1.89
N GLY A 80 -7.87 15.72 -1.06
CA GLY A 80 -8.78 14.67 -0.66
C GLY A 80 -10.24 14.99 -0.98
N THR A 81 -11.14 14.04 -0.72
CA THR A 81 -12.60 14.25 -0.86
C THR A 81 -13.16 15.29 0.11
N ASP A 82 -12.39 15.66 1.14
CA ASP A 82 -12.73 16.73 2.07
C ASP A 82 -12.60 18.12 1.43
N ASP A 83 -11.79 18.25 0.37
CA ASP A 83 -11.68 19.48 -0.42
C ASP A 83 -12.84 19.65 -1.41
N PHE A 84 -13.69 18.62 -1.55
CA PHE A 84 -14.83 18.69 -2.46
C PHE A 84 -15.95 19.53 -1.84
N ASP A 85 -16.59 20.33 -2.68
CA ASP A 85 -17.84 21.01 -2.36
C ASP A 85 -18.88 19.99 -1.88
N THR A 86 -19.79 20.40 -0.99
CA THR A 86 -20.78 19.47 -0.39
C THR A 86 -21.55 18.66 -1.43
N SER A 87 -22.00 19.26 -2.52
CA SER A 87 -22.73 18.56 -3.59
C SER A 87 -21.90 17.49 -4.29
N ASP A 88 -20.62 17.77 -4.53
CA ASP A 88 -19.70 16.88 -5.23
C ASP A 88 -19.27 15.73 -4.32
N ARG A 89 -19.05 16.02 -3.04
CA ARG A 89 -18.81 14.99 -2.02
C ARG A 89 -20.02 14.06 -1.87
N ASP A 90 -21.24 14.59 -1.89
CA ASP A 90 -22.45 13.77 -1.83
C ASP A 90 -22.60 12.90 -3.08
N ALA A 91 -22.34 13.46 -4.26
CA ALA A 91 -22.32 12.70 -5.52
C ALA A 91 -21.26 11.58 -5.50
N TYR A 92 -20.05 11.88 -5.01
CA TYR A 92 -19.00 10.89 -4.78
C TYR A 92 -19.46 9.77 -3.84
N ASN A 93 -19.99 10.12 -2.66
CA ASN A 93 -20.39 9.14 -1.64
C ASN A 93 -21.49 8.19 -2.13
N ASN A 94 -22.40 8.68 -2.98
CA ASN A 94 -23.47 7.86 -3.54
C ASN A 94 -22.98 6.80 -4.54
N LEU A 95 -21.85 7.04 -5.22
CA LEU A 95 -21.31 6.13 -6.23
C LEU A 95 -20.15 5.28 -5.69
N ALA A 96 -19.29 5.88 -4.87
CA ALA A 96 -18.01 5.30 -4.50
C ALA A 96 -18.14 4.03 -3.65
N ALA A 97 -19.12 3.95 -2.75
CA ALA A 97 -19.25 2.80 -1.84
C ALA A 97 -19.46 1.48 -2.60
N ASP A 98 -20.39 1.47 -3.56
CA ASP A 98 -20.69 0.29 -4.36
C ASP A 98 -19.56 -0.03 -5.33
N ILE A 99 -18.96 1.00 -5.96
CA ILE A 99 -17.82 0.85 -6.86
C ILE A 99 -16.63 0.21 -6.11
N LEU A 100 -16.26 0.75 -4.95
CA LEU A 100 -15.16 0.23 -4.14
C LEU A 100 -15.43 -1.21 -3.70
N THR A 101 -16.67 -1.52 -3.33
CA THR A 101 -17.07 -2.89 -2.98
C THR A 101 -16.85 -3.82 -4.18
N TYR A 102 -17.37 -3.46 -5.35
CA TYR A 102 -17.20 -4.25 -6.57
C TYR A 102 -15.72 -4.46 -6.95
N ILE A 103 -14.88 -3.43 -6.83
CA ILE A 103 -13.43 -3.53 -7.04
C ILE A 103 -12.83 -4.53 -6.05
N SER A 104 -13.12 -4.38 -4.76
CA SER A 104 -12.54 -5.23 -3.71
C SER A 104 -12.91 -6.71 -3.85
N GLU A 105 -14.10 -7.00 -4.38
CA GLU A 105 -14.55 -8.37 -4.63
C GLU A 105 -13.96 -8.95 -5.92
N ASN A 106 -13.81 -8.15 -6.99
CA ASN A 106 -13.48 -8.67 -8.33
C ASN A 106 -12.01 -8.54 -8.70
N TYR A 107 -11.35 -7.43 -8.37
CA TYR A 107 -9.95 -7.19 -8.75
C TYR A 107 -8.99 -8.27 -8.25
N PRO A 108 -9.04 -8.73 -6.98
CA PRO A 108 -8.13 -9.76 -6.48
C PRO A 108 -8.20 -11.08 -7.26
N GLN A 109 -9.38 -11.40 -7.81
CA GLN A 109 -9.58 -12.63 -8.59
C GLN A 109 -8.78 -12.64 -9.90
N PHE A 110 -8.42 -11.46 -10.44
CA PHE A 110 -7.52 -11.37 -11.59
C PHE A 110 -6.04 -11.50 -11.18
N VAL A 111 -5.70 -11.14 -9.94
CA VAL A 111 -4.33 -11.22 -9.41
C VAL A 111 -3.96 -12.65 -9.04
N ASP A 112 -4.88 -13.38 -8.40
CA ASP A 112 -4.68 -14.79 -8.05
C ASP A 112 -5.04 -15.76 -9.18
N ASN A 113 -5.45 -15.22 -10.33
CA ASN A 113 -5.83 -15.96 -11.53
C ASN A 113 -7.08 -16.86 -11.36
N SER A 114 -7.93 -16.60 -10.36
CA SER A 114 -9.27 -17.19 -10.24
C SER A 114 -10.21 -16.75 -11.36
N LYS A 115 -10.00 -15.55 -11.92
CA LYS A 115 -10.64 -15.05 -13.14
C LYS A 115 -9.61 -14.88 -14.26
N PRO A 116 -9.91 -15.29 -15.50
CA PRO A 116 -9.02 -15.09 -16.62
C PRO A 116 -9.00 -13.62 -17.04
N LEU A 117 -7.84 -13.10 -17.46
CA LEU A 117 -7.70 -11.73 -17.97
C LEU A 117 -8.53 -11.44 -19.22
N SER A 118 -9.06 -12.45 -19.91
CA SER A 118 -10.03 -12.26 -21.01
C SER A 118 -11.34 -11.61 -20.55
N GLU A 119 -11.66 -11.66 -19.25
CA GLU A 119 -12.84 -11.00 -18.66
C GLU A 119 -12.55 -9.55 -18.19
N TRP A 120 -11.32 -9.06 -18.34
CA TRP A 120 -10.90 -7.75 -17.84
C TRP A 120 -11.73 -6.60 -18.43
N ASP A 121 -11.96 -6.60 -19.73
CA ASP A 121 -12.72 -5.53 -20.39
C ASP A 121 -14.17 -5.48 -19.92
N ALA A 122 -14.77 -6.63 -19.61
CA ALA A 122 -16.13 -6.70 -19.06
C ALA A 122 -16.18 -6.15 -17.62
N TYR A 123 -15.16 -6.45 -16.80
CA TYR A 123 -15.00 -5.85 -15.47
C TYR A 123 -14.87 -4.32 -15.54
N VAL A 124 -14.04 -3.81 -16.46
CA VAL A 124 -13.90 -2.36 -16.68
C VAL A 124 -15.22 -1.74 -17.16
N GLN A 125 -15.96 -2.42 -18.03
CA GLN A 125 -17.26 -1.93 -18.48
C GLN A 125 -18.28 -1.88 -17.34
N ALA A 126 -18.31 -2.89 -16.47
CA ALA A 126 -19.18 -2.88 -15.28
C ALA A 126 -18.88 -1.68 -14.37
N LEU A 127 -17.61 -1.35 -14.14
CA LEU A 127 -17.23 -0.14 -13.38
C LEU A 127 -17.74 1.14 -14.05
N LYS A 128 -17.66 1.23 -15.39
CA LYS A 128 -18.19 2.37 -16.15
C LYS A 128 -19.71 2.47 -16.01
N ASP A 129 -20.41 1.35 -16.08
CA ASP A 129 -21.87 1.28 -15.92
C ASP A 129 -22.31 1.67 -14.50
N MET A 130 -21.45 1.45 -13.50
CA MET A 130 -21.64 1.89 -12.11
C MET A 130 -21.34 3.38 -11.89
N GLY A 131 -20.86 4.11 -12.91
CA GLY A 131 -20.58 5.54 -12.80
C GLY A 131 -19.16 5.90 -12.36
N ILE A 132 -18.17 5.00 -12.51
CA ILE A 132 -16.79 5.33 -12.14
C ILE A 132 -16.22 6.53 -12.91
N ASN A 133 -16.72 6.77 -14.13
CA ASN A 133 -16.31 7.94 -14.92
C ASN A 133 -16.73 9.26 -14.27
N ASP A 134 -17.88 9.29 -13.58
CA ASP A 134 -18.34 10.48 -12.86
C ASP A 134 -17.47 10.74 -11.63
N VAL A 135 -17.08 9.67 -10.92
CA VAL A 135 -16.11 9.75 -9.83
C VAL A 135 -14.75 10.27 -10.32
N ILE A 136 -14.24 9.73 -11.44
CA ILE A 136 -12.98 10.20 -12.04
C ILE A 136 -13.09 11.68 -12.46
N ALA A 137 -14.21 12.10 -13.04
CA ALA A 137 -14.43 13.48 -13.45
C ALA A 137 -14.45 14.44 -12.24
N LEU A 138 -15.03 14.01 -11.10
CA LEU A 138 -14.95 14.77 -9.85
C LEU A 138 -13.49 14.95 -9.42
N TYR A 139 -12.72 13.87 -9.32
CA TYR A 139 -11.29 13.97 -8.98
C TYR A 139 -10.54 14.90 -9.96
N GLN A 140 -10.76 14.75 -11.27
CA GLN A 140 -10.12 15.60 -12.28
C GLN A 140 -10.43 17.08 -12.08
N LYS A 141 -11.69 17.44 -11.80
CA LYS A 141 -12.11 18.83 -11.52
C LYS A 141 -11.26 19.48 -10.42
N TYR A 142 -11.07 18.80 -9.29
CA TYR A 142 -10.31 19.35 -8.17
C TYR A 142 -8.81 19.29 -8.38
N TYR A 143 -8.33 18.30 -9.13
CA TYR A 143 -6.93 18.25 -9.56
C TYR A 143 -6.56 19.42 -10.47
N ASP A 144 -7.39 19.72 -11.46
CA ASP A 144 -7.18 20.85 -12.37
C ASP A 144 -7.18 22.18 -11.60
N ALA A 145 -8.14 22.37 -10.68
CA ALA A 145 -8.19 23.55 -9.80
C ALA A 145 -6.95 23.67 -8.91
N TYR A 146 -6.45 22.56 -8.38
CA TYR A 146 -5.20 22.56 -7.61
C TYR A 146 -4.02 22.98 -8.49
N LEU A 147 -3.86 22.43 -9.69
CA LEU A 147 -2.77 22.82 -10.60
C LEU A 147 -2.82 24.32 -10.94
N GLU A 148 -4.01 24.87 -11.19
CA GLU A 148 -4.20 26.32 -11.41
C GLU A 148 -3.78 27.17 -10.20
N SER A 149 -4.00 26.67 -8.97
CA SER A 149 -3.60 27.36 -7.74
C SER A 149 -2.08 27.39 -7.49
N GLN A 150 -1.31 26.54 -8.18
CA GLN A 150 0.14 26.46 -8.05
C GLN A 150 0.89 27.39 -9.02
N VAL A 151 0.18 28.10 -9.91
CA VAL A 151 0.72 29.06 -10.89
C VAL A 151 0.66 30.48 -10.36
#